data_AF-A0A132C7D3-F1
#
_entry.id   AF-A0A132C7D3-F1
#
_cell.length_a   1.000
_cell.length_b   1.000
_cell.length_c   1.000
_cell.angle_alpha   90.00
_cell.angle_beta   90.00
_cell.angle_gamma   90.00
#
_symmetry.space_group_name_H-M   'P 1'
#
loop_
_entity.id
_entity.type
_entity.pdbx_description
1 polymer ?
#
loop_
_entity_poly.entity_id
_entity_poly.type
_entity_poly.pdbx_seq_one_letter_code
_entity_poly.pdbx_strand_id
1 'polypeptide(L)'
;MTVSVAGKLIPQPDALSDVGQRALEFVDGGTEWLDWAATAPTARYDFADETELIATVQQGLHVSRHTLLPQLGLMVSPVKLMTLSLADLNVLARAESGDGSSVVAAQVAKILSEHGLATRDELAAGVSFLAQLGVKSAPLFQVLGFDESLAVTNLMHLPQSARQQPLQQEAATFALKQARTVHEFCDFYRFYLDYAEQLNSGAATPERREAAATEASQALLPVLFGALDCPQVQGLAGPSEVAQTVRNWLAQGRLVGFARLSQGAQQIVQHTAYKGETGEAAKRIVDLFMHAAQSFLAAHQPERGTMGQDGATCLFPVESAQLRAELQLSSNGVISLNDFGTRPAAPASLAPIETERASTEQENAS
;
A
#
# COMPACT_ATOMS: atom_id res chain seq x y z
N MET A 1 -37.75 11.95 9.80
CA MET A 1 -37.03 10.69 10.09
C MET A 1 -36.03 10.56 8.97
N THR A 2 -34.78 10.88 9.27
CA THR A 2 -33.98 11.59 8.27
C THR A 2 -32.64 10.95 8.00
N VAL A 3 -32.07 10.24 8.97
CA VAL A 3 -30.83 9.46 8.79
C VAL A 3 -31.01 8.08 9.42
N SER A 4 -30.78 7.03 8.63
CA SER A 4 -30.66 5.65 9.10
C SER A 4 -29.34 5.02 8.66
N VAL A 5 -28.77 4.19 9.55
CA VAL A 5 -27.53 3.45 9.34
C VAL A 5 -27.77 2.00 9.71
N ALA A 6 -27.56 1.06 8.78
CA ALA A 6 -27.88 -0.35 8.95
C ALA A 6 -29.32 -0.59 9.45
N GLY A 7 -30.27 0.24 8.99
CA GLY A 7 -31.67 0.22 9.43
C GLY A 7 -31.94 0.76 10.84
N LYS A 8 -30.93 1.24 11.57
CA LYS A 8 -31.07 1.93 12.86
C LYS A 8 -31.16 3.44 12.65
N LEU A 9 -32.00 4.11 13.42
CA LEU A 9 -32.14 5.56 13.35
C LEU A 9 -31.01 6.24 14.11
N ILE A 10 -30.43 7.28 13.50
CA ILE A 10 -29.39 8.12 14.10
C ILE A 10 -30.00 9.50 14.38
N PRO A 11 -30.54 9.74 15.60
CA PRO A 11 -31.16 11.01 15.94
C PRO A 11 -30.15 12.11 16.31
N GLN A 12 -28.93 11.73 16.69
CA GLN A 12 -27.85 12.62 17.11
C GLN A 12 -26.48 11.93 16.91
N PRO A 13 -25.36 12.68 16.84
CA PRO A 13 -24.02 12.11 16.65
C PRO A 13 -23.65 11.02 17.66
N ASP A 14 -24.04 11.17 18.93
CA ASP A 14 -23.77 10.20 20.01
C ASP A 14 -24.39 8.81 19.78
N ALA A 15 -25.26 8.66 18.77
CA ALA A 15 -25.84 7.37 18.39
C ALA A 15 -24.93 6.55 17.45
N LEU A 16 -23.87 7.14 16.91
CA LEU A 16 -22.81 6.43 16.19
C LEU A 16 -21.87 5.72 17.16
N SER A 17 -21.09 4.76 16.67
CA SER A 17 -19.97 4.20 17.44
C SER A 17 -18.93 5.27 17.82
N ASP A 18 -18.18 5.07 18.91
CA ASP A 18 -17.13 6.01 19.32
C ASP A 18 -16.09 6.26 18.21
N VAL A 19 -15.80 5.22 17.42
CA VAL A 19 -14.92 5.32 16.24
C VAL A 19 -15.57 6.16 15.15
N GLY A 20 -16.86 5.91 14.86
CA GLY A 20 -17.65 6.67 13.90
C GLY A 20 -17.76 8.15 14.25
N GLN A 21 -18.03 8.47 15.51
CA GLN A 21 -18.05 9.84 16.01
C GLN A 21 -16.69 10.52 15.80
N ARG A 22 -15.62 9.88 16.25
CA ARG A 22 -14.27 10.46 16.14
C ARG A 22 -13.82 10.63 14.70
N ALA A 23 -14.13 9.68 13.82
CA ALA A 23 -13.83 9.79 12.39
C ALA A 23 -14.63 10.91 11.71
N LEU A 24 -15.90 11.11 12.10
CA LEU A 24 -16.74 12.19 11.60
C LEU A 24 -16.23 13.57 12.05
N GLU A 25 -15.70 13.70 13.26
CA GLU A 25 -15.09 14.95 13.73
C GLU A 25 -13.85 15.37 12.93
N PHE A 26 -13.15 14.43 12.29
CA PHE A 26 -12.06 14.76 11.36
C PHE A 26 -12.54 15.24 9.99
N VAL A 27 -13.83 15.13 9.69
CA VAL A 27 -14.43 15.72 8.48
C VAL A 27 -14.84 17.14 8.81
N ASP A 28 -14.25 18.12 8.11
CA ASP A 28 -14.61 19.53 8.28
C ASP A 28 -16.11 19.73 7.95
N GLY A 29 -16.90 20.17 8.93
CA GLY A 29 -18.36 20.28 8.84
C GLY A 29 -19.14 18.96 8.98
N GLY A 30 -18.49 17.85 9.30
CA GLY A 30 -19.11 16.52 9.37
C GLY A 30 -20.16 16.41 10.49
N THR A 31 -19.84 16.94 11.68
CA THR A 31 -20.75 16.97 12.82
C THR A 31 -21.97 17.85 12.56
N GLU A 32 -21.75 19.04 12.00
CA GLU A 32 -22.79 20.01 11.65
C GLU A 32 -23.72 19.46 10.57
N TRP A 33 -23.15 18.74 9.59
CA TRP A 33 -23.95 18.06 8.58
C TRP A 33 -24.85 17.00 9.21
N LEU A 34 -24.35 16.20 10.14
CA LEU A 34 -25.15 15.15 10.79
C LEU A 34 -26.26 15.74 11.65
N ASP A 35 -25.99 16.80 12.40
CA ASP A 35 -26.99 17.52 13.20
C ASP A 35 -28.09 18.12 12.31
N TRP A 36 -27.71 18.76 11.21
CA TRP A 36 -28.67 19.26 10.21
C TRP A 36 -29.47 18.10 9.60
N ALA A 37 -28.79 17.04 9.15
CA ALA A 37 -29.42 15.92 8.49
C ALA A 37 -30.40 15.22 9.44
N ALA A 38 -30.09 15.05 10.72
CA ALA A 38 -30.98 14.41 11.68
C ALA A 38 -32.28 15.21 11.90
N THR A 39 -32.21 16.54 11.83
CA THR A 39 -33.34 17.45 12.12
C THR A 39 -34.11 17.93 10.89
N ALA A 40 -33.56 17.75 9.68
CA ALA A 40 -34.21 18.18 8.44
C ALA A 40 -35.54 17.43 8.21
N PRO A 41 -36.69 18.09 7.99
CA PRO A 41 -37.98 17.40 7.87
C PRO A 41 -38.19 16.69 6.53
N THR A 42 -37.46 17.09 5.48
CA THR A 42 -37.68 16.66 4.09
C THR A 42 -36.59 15.75 3.52
N ALA A 43 -35.45 15.64 4.19
CA ALA A 43 -34.37 14.76 3.74
C ALA A 43 -34.62 13.32 4.22
N ARG A 44 -34.10 12.33 3.51
CA ARG A 44 -34.04 10.95 4.01
C ARG A 44 -32.78 10.31 3.45
N TYR A 45 -31.84 10.06 4.34
CA TYR A 45 -30.59 9.39 4.10
C TYR A 45 -30.66 8.01 4.72
N ASP A 46 -30.28 7.00 3.95
CA ASP A 46 -30.20 5.63 4.40
C ASP A 46 -28.85 5.08 3.95
N PHE A 47 -28.09 4.55 4.90
CA PHE A 47 -26.74 4.05 4.72
C PHE A 47 -26.68 2.60 5.18
N ALA A 48 -25.94 1.76 4.46
CA ALA A 48 -25.73 0.37 4.82
C ALA A 48 -24.96 0.24 6.14
N ASP A 49 -23.98 1.11 6.39
CA ASP A 49 -23.19 1.18 7.61
C ASP A 49 -22.59 2.57 7.88
N GLU A 50 -21.87 2.73 9.00
CA GLU A 50 -21.24 3.99 9.40
C GLU A 50 -20.12 4.42 8.44
N THR A 51 -19.47 3.46 7.77
CA THR A 51 -18.41 3.73 6.79
C THR A 51 -18.99 4.42 5.57
N GLU A 52 -20.12 3.93 5.05
CA GLU A 52 -20.83 4.55 3.93
C GLU A 52 -21.36 5.94 4.30
N LEU A 53 -21.89 6.11 5.51
CA LEU A 53 -22.30 7.43 6.01
C LEU A 53 -21.14 8.41 5.95
N ILE A 54 -20.01 8.09 6.59
CA ILE A 54 -18.87 9.00 6.71
C ILE A 54 -18.26 9.31 5.34
N ALA A 55 -18.13 8.30 4.47
CA ALA A 55 -17.68 8.49 3.10
C ALA A 55 -18.57 9.45 2.32
N THR A 56 -19.90 9.29 2.46
CA THR A 56 -20.88 10.13 1.77
C THR A 56 -20.88 11.56 2.30
N VAL A 57 -20.73 11.76 3.61
CA VAL A 57 -20.62 13.09 4.21
C VAL A 57 -19.40 13.83 3.66
N GLN A 58 -18.23 13.19 3.69
CA GLN A 58 -17.00 13.77 3.15
C GLN A 58 -17.12 14.11 1.66
N GLN A 59 -17.64 13.18 0.86
CA GLN A 59 -17.84 13.39 -0.58
C GLN A 59 -18.88 14.48 -0.87
N GLY A 60 -19.95 14.57 -0.08
CA GLY A 60 -21.03 15.53 -0.25
C GLY A 60 -20.63 16.96 0.13
N LEU A 61 -19.86 17.12 1.20
CA LEU A 61 -19.38 18.43 1.66
C LEU A 61 -18.25 18.98 0.78
N HIS A 62 -17.29 18.12 0.41
CA HIS A 62 -16.01 18.58 -0.15
C HIS A 62 -15.73 18.12 -1.58
N VAL A 63 -16.58 17.27 -2.15
CA VAL A 63 -16.36 16.64 -3.48
C VAL A 63 -15.01 15.91 -3.57
N SER A 64 -14.53 15.41 -2.42
CA SER A 64 -13.27 14.70 -2.26
C SER A 64 -13.50 13.47 -1.40
N ARG A 65 -12.71 12.41 -1.61
CA ARG A 65 -12.70 11.22 -0.74
C ARG A 65 -11.81 11.39 0.49
N HIS A 66 -10.95 12.40 0.48
CA HIS A 66 -9.95 12.63 1.52
C HIS A 66 -10.33 13.84 2.36
N THR A 67 -10.16 13.70 3.68
CA THR A 67 -10.10 14.83 4.61
C THR A 67 -8.65 15.25 4.85
N LEU A 68 -8.44 16.52 5.18
CA LEU A 68 -7.15 17.07 5.56
C LEU A 68 -7.15 17.32 7.06
N LEU A 69 -6.16 16.76 7.76
CA LEU A 69 -5.82 17.06 9.14
C LEU A 69 -4.65 18.07 9.11
N PRO A 70 -4.92 19.39 9.19
CA PRO A 70 -3.93 20.41 8.88
C PRO A 70 -2.73 20.46 9.82
N GLN A 71 -2.88 20.26 11.13
CA GLN A 71 -1.75 20.30 12.07
C GLN A 71 -0.83 19.09 11.87
N LEU A 72 -1.42 17.93 11.61
CA LEU A 72 -0.68 16.72 11.27
C LEU A 72 -0.10 16.73 9.85
N GLY A 73 -0.59 17.63 8.98
CA GLY A 73 -0.26 17.62 7.56
C GLY A 73 -0.66 16.31 6.89
N LEU A 74 -1.72 15.66 7.37
CA LEU A 74 -2.14 14.33 6.91
C LEU A 74 -3.39 14.45 6.04
N MET A 75 -3.31 13.97 4.80
CA MET A 75 -4.48 13.82 3.93
C MET A 75 -4.87 12.35 3.89
N VAL A 76 -6.06 12.00 4.37
CA VAL A 76 -6.46 10.60 4.56
C VAL A 76 -7.95 10.45 4.29
N SER A 77 -8.36 9.28 3.79
CA SER A 77 -9.79 8.98 3.69
C SER A 77 -10.39 8.76 5.09
N PRO A 78 -11.54 9.38 5.41
CA PRO A 78 -12.27 9.06 6.64
C PRO A 78 -12.62 7.57 6.76
N VAL A 79 -12.77 6.85 5.64
CA VAL A 79 -12.97 5.40 5.63
C VAL A 79 -11.75 4.67 6.17
N LYS A 80 -10.53 5.14 5.87
CA LYS A 80 -9.31 4.62 6.50
C LYS A 80 -9.31 4.90 8.01
N LEU A 81 -9.74 6.09 8.44
CA LEU A 81 -9.83 6.44 9.87
C LEU A 81 -10.72 5.47 10.65
N MET A 82 -11.81 4.98 10.04
CA MET A 82 -12.68 3.95 10.63
C MET A 82 -11.99 2.61 10.89
N THR A 83 -10.81 2.36 10.31
CA THR A 83 -10.04 1.13 10.53
C THR A 83 -9.03 1.24 11.68
N LEU A 84 -8.81 2.45 12.21
CA LEU A 84 -7.90 2.68 13.33
C LEU A 84 -8.59 2.36 14.66
N SER A 85 -7.77 2.10 15.69
CA SER A 85 -8.31 1.95 17.03
C SER A 85 -8.78 3.31 17.57
N LEU A 86 -9.80 3.30 18.45
CA LEU A 86 -10.25 4.52 19.12
C LEU A 86 -9.11 5.23 19.88
N ALA A 87 -8.18 4.46 20.45
CA ALA A 87 -7.02 5.01 21.14
C ALA A 87 -6.12 5.80 20.18
N ASP A 88 -5.86 5.25 18.99
CA ASP A 88 -5.06 5.94 17.96
C ASP A 88 -5.77 7.19 17.47
N LEU A 89 -7.08 7.12 17.18
CA LEU A 89 -7.87 8.27 16.76
C LEU A 89 -7.87 9.39 17.81
N ASN A 90 -7.94 9.06 19.09
CA ASN A 90 -7.86 10.04 20.17
C ASN A 90 -6.47 10.70 20.26
N VAL A 91 -5.39 9.96 19.98
CA VAL A 91 -4.03 10.55 19.91
C VAL A 91 -3.93 11.50 18.71
N LEU A 92 -4.43 11.09 17.54
CA LEU A 92 -4.47 11.95 16.35
C LEU A 92 -5.29 13.22 16.61
N ALA A 93 -6.44 13.11 17.28
CA ALA A 93 -7.29 14.26 17.61
C ALA A 93 -6.60 15.23 18.56
N ARG A 94 -5.87 14.73 19.56
CA ARG A 94 -5.07 15.58 20.46
C ARG A 94 -4.00 16.36 19.71
N ALA A 95 -3.24 15.67 18.85
CA ALA A 95 -2.24 16.32 18.02
C ALA A 95 -2.87 17.36 17.08
N GLU A 96 -4.00 17.03 16.46
CA GLU A 96 -4.74 17.91 15.57
C GLU A 96 -5.33 19.13 16.28
N SER A 97 -5.66 19.01 17.57
CA SER A 97 -6.07 20.13 18.42
C SER A 97 -4.91 21.05 18.87
N GLY A 98 -3.66 20.72 18.53
CA GLY A 98 -2.47 21.52 18.82
C GLY A 98 -1.60 21.03 19.99
N ASP A 99 -1.80 19.80 20.50
CA ASP A 99 -0.91 19.20 21.50
C ASP A 99 0.43 18.78 20.85
N GLY A 100 1.39 19.70 20.85
CA GLY A 100 2.75 19.48 20.34
C GLY A 100 3.71 18.84 21.34
N SER A 101 3.23 18.19 22.41
CA SER A 101 4.12 17.54 23.37
C SER A 101 4.92 16.40 22.71
N SER A 102 6.17 16.21 23.16
CA SER A 102 7.05 15.17 22.60
C SER A 102 6.49 13.75 22.71
N VAL A 103 5.67 13.50 23.74
CA VAL A 103 4.97 12.22 23.94
C VAL A 103 3.93 12.01 22.85
N VAL A 104 3.07 12.99 22.59
CA VAL A 104 2.05 12.89 21.54
C VAL A 104 2.71 12.79 20.17
N ALA A 105 3.75 13.58 19.89
CA ALA A 105 4.50 13.49 18.65
C ALA A 105 5.09 12.09 18.40
N ALA A 106 5.66 11.45 19.43
CA ALA A 106 6.19 10.09 19.33
C ALA A 106 5.08 9.05 19.10
N GLN A 107 3.91 9.22 19.74
CA GLN A 107 2.75 8.35 19.53
C GLN A 107 2.18 8.51 18.12
N VAL A 108 2.07 9.73 17.61
CA VAL A 108 1.64 10.01 16.23
C VAL A 108 2.60 9.35 15.24
N ALA A 109 3.92 9.53 15.39
CA ALA A 109 4.89 8.91 14.50
C ALA A 109 4.77 7.37 14.48
N LYS A 110 4.52 6.76 15.64
CA LYS A 110 4.25 5.33 15.75
C LYS A 110 2.97 4.94 14.98
N ILE A 111 1.86 5.65 15.20
CA ILE A 111 0.58 5.40 14.51
C ILE A 111 0.76 5.51 12.99
N LEU A 112 1.40 6.58 12.52
CA LEU A 112 1.64 6.78 11.09
C LEU A 112 2.45 5.63 10.49
N SER A 113 3.52 5.19 11.16
CA SER A 113 4.33 4.05 10.71
C SER A 113 3.59 2.72 10.75
N GLU A 114 2.80 2.44 11.79
CA GLU A 114 2.06 1.18 11.94
C GLU A 114 0.93 1.05 10.92
N HIS A 115 0.29 2.17 10.58
CA HIS A 115 -0.84 2.21 9.65
C HIS A 115 -0.48 2.60 8.22
N GLY A 116 0.81 2.82 7.94
CA GLY A 116 1.33 3.18 6.62
C GLY A 116 0.80 4.51 6.11
N LEU A 117 0.68 5.51 6.99
CA LEU A 117 0.15 6.83 6.67
C LEU A 117 1.29 7.82 6.38
N ALA A 118 1.33 8.33 5.17
CA ALA A 118 2.27 9.34 4.73
C ALA A 118 1.72 10.77 4.94
N THR A 119 2.50 11.60 5.61
CA THR A 119 2.27 13.03 5.76
C THR A 119 2.57 13.78 4.46
N ARG A 120 2.08 15.02 4.35
CA ARG A 120 2.38 15.93 3.24
C ARG A 120 3.89 16.09 3.02
N ASP A 121 4.67 16.14 4.10
CA ASP A 121 6.12 16.33 4.00
C ASP A 121 6.80 15.07 3.44
N GLU A 122 6.30 13.87 3.76
CA GLU A 122 6.76 12.60 3.15
C GLU A 122 6.32 12.47 1.68
N LEU A 123 5.12 12.93 1.33
CA LEU A 123 4.67 13.02 -0.07
C LEU A 123 5.55 13.99 -0.87
N ALA A 124 5.88 15.15 -0.30
CA ALA A 124 6.80 16.12 -0.89
C ALA A 124 8.24 15.59 -1.01
N ALA A 125 8.68 14.75 -0.06
CA ALA A 125 9.95 14.05 -0.12
C ALA A 125 9.99 13.06 -1.30
N GLY A 126 8.90 12.33 -1.56
CA GLY A 126 8.76 11.48 -2.75
C GLY A 126 8.92 12.27 -4.06
N VAL A 127 8.28 13.43 -4.17
CA VAL A 127 8.46 14.31 -5.34
C VAL A 127 9.90 14.85 -5.45
N SER A 128 10.53 15.15 -4.32
CA SER A 128 11.94 15.55 -4.27
C SER A 128 12.88 14.42 -4.70
N PHE A 129 12.56 13.17 -4.36
CA PHE A 129 13.29 11.99 -4.79
C PHE A 129 13.29 11.85 -6.32
N LEU A 130 12.18 12.13 -7.01
CA LEU A 130 12.15 12.18 -8.49
C LEU A 130 13.12 13.22 -9.07
N ALA A 131 13.39 14.33 -8.36
CA ALA A 131 14.38 15.30 -8.78
C ALA A 131 15.81 14.77 -8.61
N GLN A 132 16.09 14.04 -7.53
CA GLN A 132 17.38 13.38 -7.29
C GLN A 132 17.67 12.31 -8.34
N LEU A 133 16.63 11.61 -8.80
CA LEU A 133 16.68 10.67 -9.92
C LEU A 133 16.83 11.35 -11.29
N GLY A 134 16.69 12.68 -11.38
CA GLY A 134 16.80 13.44 -12.62
C GLY A 134 15.57 13.34 -13.54
N VAL A 135 14.45 12.80 -13.06
CA VAL A 135 13.27 12.48 -13.89
C VAL A 135 12.05 13.36 -13.62
N LYS A 136 12.08 14.22 -12.59
CA LYS A 136 10.95 15.05 -12.17
C LYS A 136 10.29 15.86 -13.30
N SER A 137 11.05 16.32 -14.29
CA SER A 137 10.51 17.11 -15.41
C SER A 137 9.80 16.29 -16.49
N ALA A 138 9.83 14.96 -16.41
CA ALA A 138 9.17 14.10 -17.38
C ALA A 138 7.65 14.37 -17.42
N PRO A 139 7.00 14.32 -18.60
CA PRO A 139 5.56 14.53 -18.73
C PRO A 139 4.71 13.67 -17.78
N LEU A 140 5.19 12.47 -17.46
CA LEU A 140 4.54 11.50 -16.58
C LEU A 140 4.28 12.05 -15.16
N PHE A 141 5.10 12.99 -14.68
CA PHE A 141 5.03 13.51 -13.31
C PHE A 141 4.50 14.93 -13.23
N GLN A 142 4.01 15.50 -14.34
CA GLN A 142 3.51 16.88 -14.36
C GLN A 142 2.18 17.03 -13.61
N VAL A 143 1.38 15.97 -13.57
CA VAL A 143 0.11 15.92 -12.83
C VAL A 143 0.11 14.65 -11.99
N LEU A 144 0.55 14.78 -10.74
CA LEU A 144 0.48 13.71 -9.75
C LEU A 144 -0.80 13.87 -8.95
N GLY A 145 -1.66 12.84 -8.99
CA GLY A 145 -2.71 12.69 -8.00
C GLY A 145 -2.16 12.15 -6.69
N PHE A 146 -3.07 11.92 -5.75
CA PHE A 146 -2.72 11.44 -4.42
C PHE A 146 -2.13 10.03 -4.45
N ASP A 147 -2.80 9.11 -5.16
CA ASP A 147 -2.38 7.71 -5.27
C ASP A 147 -1.01 7.60 -5.96
N GLU A 148 -0.76 8.40 -7.01
CA GLU A 148 0.56 8.43 -7.65
C GLU A 148 1.64 9.00 -6.72
N SER A 149 1.31 10.01 -5.91
CA SER A 149 2.25 10.57 -4.93
C SER A 149 2.62 9.53 -3.87
N LEU A 150 1.64 8.77 -3.36
CA LEU A 150 1.88 7.66 -2.43
C LEU A 150 2.75 6.57 -3.06
N ALA A 151 2.50 6.20 -4.32
CA ALA A 151 3.30 5.20 -5.01
C ALA A 151 4.78 5.62 -5.12
N VAL A 152 5.03 6.90 -5.45
CA VAL A 152 6.39 7.47 -5.51
C VAL A 152 7.05 7.53 -4.13
N THR A 153 6.31 7.92 -3.09
CA THR A 153 6.84 7.91 -1.72
C THR A 153 7.22 6.49 -1.28
N ASN A 154 6.40 5.50 -1.57
CA ASN A 154 6.72 4.10 -1.30
C ASN A 154 7.97 3.62 -2.08
N LEU A 155 8.23 4.16 -3.26
CA LEU A 155 9.44 3.86 -4.03
C LEU A 155 10.71 4.37 -3.34
N MET A 156 10.63 5.54 -2.70
CA MET A 156 11.76 6.14 -1.96
C MET A 156 12.22 5.26 -0.79
N HIS A 157 11.33 4.47 -0.20
CA HIS A 157 11.62 3.64 0.98
C HIS A 157 12.19 2.25 0.67
N LEU A 158 12.58 1.97 -0.59
CA LEU A 158 13.19 0.68 -0.96
C LEU A 158 14.46 0.36 -0.14
N PRO A 159 14.75 -0.94 0.11
CA PRO A 159 15.90 -1.40 0.91
C PRO A 159 17.27 -0.90 0.42
N GLN A 160 18.24 -0.80 1.33
CA GLN A 160 19.55 -0.16 1.09
C GLN A 160 20.44 -0.84 0.04
N SER A 161 20.27 -2.14 -0.23
CA SER A 161 21.07 -2.86 -1.25
C SER A 161 20.91 -2.30 -2.67
N ALA A 162 19.81 -1.58 -2.94
CA ALA A 162 19.51 -0.96 -4.23
C ALA A 162 19.93 0.53 -4.34
N ARG A 163 20.67 1.09 -3.36
CA ARG A 163 20.90 2.54 -3.24
C ARG A 163 22.21 3.08 -3.82
N GLN A 164 22.85 2.39 -4.76
CA GLN A 164 23.92 3.03 -5.53
C GLN A 164 23.29 4.11 -6.42
N GLN A 165 23.55 5.39 -6.11
CA GLN A 165 22.92 6.52 -6.80
C GLN A 165 22.99 6.43 -8.34
N PRO A 166 24.11 5.99 -8.97
CA PRO A 166 24.15 5.80 -10.43
C PRO A 166 23.15 4.75 -10.93
N LEU A 167 23.04 3.61 -10.24
CA LEU A 167 22.12 2.54 -10.62
C LEU A 167 20.65 2.98 -10.48
N GLN A 168 20.35 3.81 -9.49
CA GLN A 168 19.01 4.39 -9.32
C GLN A 168 18.64 5.34 -10.46
N GLN A 169 19.58 6.14 -10.96
CA GLN A 169 19.37 7.03 -12.11
C GLN A 169 19.23 6.24 -13.42
N GLU A 170 20.01 5.16 -13.58
CA GLU A 170 19.85 4.21 -14.69
C GLU A 170 18.44 3.59 -14.68
N ALA A 171 18.00 3.07 -13.53
CA ALA A 171 16.67 2.49 -13.35
C ALA A 171 15.55 3.49 -13.66
N ALA A 172 15.68 4.74 -13.19
CA ALA A 172 14.71 5.80 -13.47
C ALA A 172 14.64 6.14 -14.96
N THR A 173 15.80 6.23 -15.63
CA THR A 173 15.87 6.50 -17.06
C THR A 173 15.26 5.36 -17.88
N PHE A 174 15.55 4.11 -17.52
CA PHE A 174 14.93 2.93 -18.13
C PHE A 174 13.41 2.94 -17.94
N ALA A 175 12.94 3.13 -16.70
CA ALA A 175 11.52 3.10 -16.38
C ALA A 175 10.74 4.18 -17.14
N LEU A 176 11.29 5.38 -17.31
CA LEU A 176 10.67 6.44 -18.11
C LEU A 176 10.46 6.07 -19.59
N LYS A 177 11.35 5.26 -20.19
CA LYS A 177 11.21 4.83 -21.59
C LYS A 177 10.04 3.85 -21.74
N GLN A 178 9.82 3.01 -20.73
CA GLN A 178 8.84 1.93 -20.78
C GLN A 178 7.45 2.34 -20.28
N ALA A 179 7.38 3.14 -19.21
CA ALA A 179 6.13 3.45 -18.53
C ALA A 179 5.20 4.38 -19.32
N ARG A 180 3.89 4.21 -19.09
CA ARG A 180 2.80 5.11 -19.51
C ARG A 180 2.02 5.67 -18.31
N THR A 181 2.16 5.07 -17.13
CA THR A 181 1.61 5.55 -15.86
C THR A 181 2.69 5.62 -14.77
N VAL A 182 2.44 6.40 -13.70
CA VAL A 182 3.39 6.51 -12.56
C VAL A 182 3.56 5.16 -11.85
N HIS A 183 2.50 4.36 -11.77
CA HIS A 183 2.56 3.01 -11.20
C HIS A 183 3.46 2.10 -12.04
N GLU A 184 3.34 2.12 -13.37
CA GLU A 184 4.26 1.38 -14.25
C GLU A 184 5.70 1.86 -14.13
N PHE A 185 5.92 3.17 -13.93
CA PHE A 185 7.27 3.68 -13.66
C PHE A 185 7.86 3.06 -12.39
N CYS A 186 7.08 2.99 -11.30
CA CYS A 186 7.52 2.36 -10.06
C CYS A 186 7.84 0.86 -10.26
N ASP A 187 6.98 0.16 -11.00
CA ASP A 187 7.17 -1.27 -11.30
C ASP A 187 8.43 -1.50 -12.16
N PHE A 188 8.63 -0.74 -13.24
CA PHE A 188 9.82 -0.87 -14.10
C PHE A 188 11.11 -0.41 -13.44
N TYR A 189 11.03 0.57 -12.53
CA TYR A 189 12.16 0.99 -11.72
C TYR A 189 12.64 -0.16 -10.82
N ARG A 190 11.72 -0.83 -10.12
CA ARG A 190 12.02 -2.01 -9.30
C ARG A 190 12.53 -3.17 -10.14
N PHE A 191 11.85 -3.46 -11.26
CA PHE A 191 12.27 -4.48 -12.22
C PHE A 191 13.74 -4.31 -12.64
N TYR A 192 14.15 -3.09 -12.98
CA TYR A 192 15.52 -2.82 -13.40
C TYR A 192 16.52 -3.09 -12.28
N LEU A 193 16.22 -2.65 -11.05
CA LEU A 193 17.08 -2.86 -9.89
C LEU A 193 17.22 -4.35 -9.56
N ASP A 194 16.11 -5.08 -9.50
CA ASP A 194 16.07 -6.51 -9.20
C ASP A 194 16.85 -7.30 -10.28
N TYR A 195 16.66 -6.95 -11.55
CA TYR A 195 17.36 -7.61 -12.65
C TYR A 195 18.85 -7.29 -12.67
N ALA A 196 19.23 -6.04 -12.38
CA ALA A 196 20.63 -5.63 -12.29
C ALA A 196 21.37 -6.37 -11.16
N GLU A 197 20.71 -6.64 -10.03
CA GLU A 197 21.26 -7.45 -8.94
C GLU A 197 21.55 -8.89 -9.40
N GLN A 198 20.62 -9.52 -10.13
CA GLN A 198 20.78 -10.89 -10.66
C GLN A 198 21.90 -11.03 -11.70
N LEU A 199 22.17 -9.96 -12.46
CA LEU A 199 23.24 -9.93 -13.47
C LEU A 199 24.66 -9.85 -12.86
N ASN A 200 24.83 -9.84 -11.54
CA ASN A 200 26.11 -9.62 -10.85
C ASN A 200 26.79 -8.33 -11.32
N SER A 201 26.08 -7.21 -11.13
CA SER A 201 26.30 -5.85 -11.65
C SER A 201 27.69 -5.21 -11.49
N GLY A 202 28.64 -5.80 -10.74
CA GLY A 202 29.99 -5.27 -10.59
C GLY A 202 30.84 -5.27 -11.87
N ALA A 203 30.45 -6.05 -12.90
CA ALA A 203 31.23 -6.23 -14.13
C ALA A 203 30.53 -5.76 -15.42
N ALA A 204 29.23 -5.45 -15.39
CA ALA A 204 28.47 -5.03 -16.57
C ALA A 204 28.49 -3.50 -16.73
N THR A 205 28.52 -3.00 -17.96
CA THR A 205 28.36 -1.55 -18.21
C THR A 205 26.88 -1.15 -18.12
N PRO A 206 26.56 0.14 -17.87
CA PRO A 206 25.19 0.65 -17.87
C PRO A 206 24.41 0.29 -19.14
N GLU A 207 25.03 0.41 -20.30
CA GLU A 207 24.40 0.13 -21.61
C GLU A 207 24.03 -1.34 -21.74
N ARG A 208 24.89 -2.24 -21.24
CA ARG A 208 24.63 -3.68 -21.26
C ARG A 208 23.49 -4.05 -20.31
N ARG A 209 23.41 -3.42 -19.14
CA ARG A 209 22.27 -3.60 -18.22
C ARG A 209 20.97 -3.11 -18.83
N GLU A 210 20.98 -1.94 -19.46
CA GLU A 210 19.79 -1.37 -20.13
C GLU A 210 19.30 -2.24 -21.29
N ALA A 211 20.21 -2.70 -22.15
CA ALA A 211 19.85 -3.60 -23.25
C ALA A 211 19.25 -4.91 -22.72
N ALA A 212 19.89 -5.53 -21.72
CA ALA A 212 19.40 -6.77 -21.13
C ALA A 212 18.03 -6.60 -20.44
N ALA A 213 17.82 -5.50 -19.70
CA ALA A 213 16.53 -5.19 -19.07
C ALA A 213 15.44 -4.94 -20.12
N THR A 214 15.79 -4.28 -21.23
CA THR A 214 14.86 -4.04 -22.35
C THR A 214 14.45 -5.35 -23.00
N GLU A 215 15.42 -6.21 -23.36
CA GLU A 215 15.15 -7.54 -23.92
C GLU A 215 14.32 -8.40 -22.98
N ALA A 216 14.64 -8.40 -21.68
CA ALA A 216 13.89 -9.11 -20.66
C ALA A 216 12.44 -8.65 -20.58
N SER A 217 12.19 -7.33 -20.56
CA SER A 217 10.83 -6.79 -20.56
C SER A 217 10.06 -7.16 -21.83
N GLN A 218 10.69 -7.09 -23.00
CA GLN A 218 10.06 -7.45 -24.28
C GLN A 218 9.72 -8.93 -24.37
N ALA A 219 10.48 -9.79 -23.70
CA ALA A 219 10.22 -11.22 -23.62
C ALA A 219 9.08 -11.56 -22.64
N LEU A 220 9.03 -10.90 -21.48
CA LEU A 220 8.07 -11.21 -20.43
C LEU A 220 6.68 -10.61 -20.67
N LEU A 221 6.59 -9.34 -21.10
CA LEU A 221 5.30 -8.63 -21.19
C LEU A 221 4.26 -9.36 -22.06
N PRO A 222 4.58 -9.88 -23.27
CA PRO A 222 3.60 -10.58 -24.10
C PRO A 222 3.07 -11.89 -23.47
N VAL A 223 3.88 -12.52 -22.61
CA VAL A 223 3.53 -13.79 -21.98
C VAL A 223 2.58 -13.57 -20.80
N LEU A 224 2.65 -12.39 -20.16
CA LEU A 224 1.86 -12.03 -18.99
C LEU A 224 0.43 -11.58 -19.31
N PHE A 225 0.04 -11.44 -20.57
CA PHE A 225 -1.34 -11.05 -20.94
C PHE A 225 -2.41 -11.98 -20.33
N GLY A 226 -2.13 -13.29 -20.27
CA GLY A 226 -3.04 -14.26 -19.64
C GLY A 226 -3.18 -14.09 -18.12
N ALA A 227 -2.26 -13.35 -17.49
CA ALA A 227 -2.23 -13.09 -16.06
C ALA A 227 -2.78 -11.69 -15.70
N LEU A 228 -3.53 -11.03 -16.59
CA LEU A 228 -4.24 -9.78 -16.26
C LEU A 228 -5.68 -10.01 -15.80
N ASP A 229 -6.24 -11.17 -16.11
CA ASP A 229 -7.60 -11.52 -15.69
C ASP A 229 -7.62 -11.82 -14.18
N CYS A 230 -8.45 -11.10 -13.45
CA CYS A 230 -8.47 -11.09 -11.99
C CYS A 230 -9.91 -11.09 -11.45
N PRO A 231 -10.17 -11.73 -10.30
CA PRO A 231 -11.47 -11.68 -9.66
C PRO A 231 -11.88 -10.25 -9.30
N GLN A 232 -13.19 -10.01 -9.25
CA GLN A 232 -13.76 -8.71 -8.90
C GLN A 232 -14.82 -8.83 -7.82
N VAL A 233 -14.90 -7.82 -6.96
CA VAL A 233 -15.93 -7.61 -5.94
C VAL A 233 -16.55 -6.23 -6.10
N GLN A 234 -17.72 -6.02 -5.52
CA GLN A 234 -18.37 -4.71 -5.54
C GLN A 234 -17.98 -3.92 -4.30
N GLY A 235 -17.34 -2.76 -4.51
CA GLY A 235 -16.97 -1.86 -3.41
C GLY A 235 -15.86 -2.41 -2.53
N LEU A 236 -15.87 -2.00 -1.25
CA LEU A 236 -14.93 -2.47 -0.25
C LEU A 236 -15.35 -3.85 0.25
N ALA A 237 -14.41 -4.80 0.22
CA ALA A 237 -14.63 -6.16 0.68
C ALA A 237 -13.73 -6.49 1.88
N GLY A 238 -14.30 -7.15 2.89
CA GLY A 238 -13.55 -7.64 4.04
C GLY A 238 -12.72 -8.90 3.71
N PRO A 239 -11.81 -9.32 4.61
CA PRO A 239 -10.93 -10.48 4.38
C PRO A 239 -11.69 -11.76 4.02
N SER A 240 -12.81 -12.04 4.68
CA SER A 240 -13.63 -13.23 4.43
C SER A 240 -14.26 -13.25 3.04
N GLU A 241 -14.70 -12.09 2.54
CA GLU A 241 -15.28 -11.95 1.21
C GLU A 241 -14.22 -12.08 0.13
N VAL A 242 -13.07 -11.42 0.30
CA VAL A 242 -11.90 -11.58 -0.58
C VAL A 242 -11.48 -13.04 -0.65
N ALA A 243 -11.36 -13.71 0.51
CA ALA A 243 -11.03 -15.12 0.60
C ALA A 243 -12.04 -15.99 -0.16
N GLN A 244 -13.35 -15.74 0.01
CA GLN A 244 -14.38 -16.49 -0.69
C GLN A 244 -14.34 -16.27 -2.21
N THR A 245 -14.17 -15.02 -2.65
CA THR A 245 -14.08 -14.67 -4.07
C THR A 245 -12.88 -15.33 -4.73
N VAL A 246 -11.72 -15.30 -4.09
CA VAL A 246 -10.51 -15.98 -4.57
C VAL A 246 -10.72 -17.49 -4.65
N ARG A 247 -11.28 -18.13 -3.62
CA ARG A 247 -11.59 -19.58 -3.66
C ARG A 247 -12.51 -19.95 -4.81
N ASN A 248 -13.59 -19.18 -5.01
CA ASN A 248 -14.55 -19.41 -6.08
C ASN A 248 -13.89 -19.26 -7.46
N TRP A 249 -13.01 -18.27 -7.61
CA TRP A 249 -12.26 -18.02 -8.84
C TRP A 249 -11.31 -19.18 -9.18
N LEU A 250 -10.52 -19.61 -8.20
CA LEU A 250 -9.60 -20.73 -8.34
C LEU A 250 -10.33 -22.04 -8.63
N ALA A 251 -11.49 -22.26 -8.01
CA ALA A 251 -12.33 -23.45 -8.25
C ALA A 251 -12.86 -23.52 -9.70
N GLN A 252 -12.93 -22.39 -10.42
CA GLN A 252 -13.27 -22.35 -11.84
C GLN A 252 -12.06 -22.64 -12.75
N GLY A 253 -10.89 -22.95 -12.19
CA GLY A 253 -9.64 -23.15 -12.93
C GLY A 253 -9.02 -21.86 -13.47
N ARG A 254 -9.44 -20.69 -12.95
CA ARG A 254 -8.89 -19.38 -13.31
C ARG A 254 -7.75 -19.02 -12.36
N LEU A 255 -6.86 -18.13 -12.81
CA LEU A 255 -5.71 -17.68 -12.04
C LEU A 255 -5.98 -16.28 -11.46
N VAL A 256 -5.56 -16.02 -10.24
CA VAL A 256 -5.45 -14.66 -9.70
C VAL A 256 -4.18 -14.06 -10.28
N GLY A 257 -4.36 -13.11 -11.21
CA GLY A 257 -3.30 -12.43 -11.95
C GLY A 257 -2.72 -11.20 -11.23
N PHE A 258 -2.07 -10.34 -11.99
CA PHE A 258 -1.48 -9.07 -11.53
C PHE A 258 -2.37 -7.88 -11.91
N ALA A 259 -2.22 -6.76 -11.20
CA ALA A 259 -2.96 -5.54 -11.55
C ALA A 259 -2.50 -4.96 -12.90
N ARG A 260 -1.21 -5.16 -13.25
CA ARG A 260 -0.56 -4.62 -14.45
C ARG A 260 0.54 -5.56 -14.95
N LEU A 261 0.86 -5.49 -16.24
CA LEU A 261 1.93 -6.29 -16.84
C LEU A 261 3.31 -5.96 -16.26
N SER A 262 3.57 -4.68 -15.99
CA SER A 262 4.82 -4.19 -15.39
C SER A 262 5.07 -4.82 -14.01
N GLN A 263 4.02 -4.91 -13.18
CA GLN A 263 4.07 -5.56 -11.87
C GLN A 263 4.36 -7.05 -12.02
N GLY A 264 3.67 -7.74 -12.94
CA GLY A 264 3.94 -9.15 -13.20
C GLY A 264 5.38 -9.40 -13.63
N ALA A 265 5.92 -8.58 -14.55
CA ALA A 265 7.31 -8.70 -15.00
C ALA A 265 8.30 -8.48 -13.85
N GLN A 266 8.04 -7.48 -12.99
CA GLN A 266 8.83 -7.21 -11.80
C GLN A 266 8.83 -8.40 -10.82
N GLN A 267 7.66 -8.98 -10.54
CA GLN A 267 7.51 -10.15 -9.67
C GLN A 267 8.23 -11.39 -10.21
N ILE A 268 8.15 -11.64 -11.52
CA ILE A 268 8.87 -12.76 -12.14
C ILE A 268 10.37 -12.59 -12.00
N VAL A 269 10.90 -11.39 -12.27
CA VAL A 269 12.33 -11.14 -12.06
C VAL A 269 12.67 -11.32 -10.59
N GLN A 270 11.98 -10.65 -9.67
CA GLN A 270 12.33 -10.63 -8.25
C GLN A 270 12.34 -12.02 -7.61
N HIS A 271 11.37 -12.87 -7.93
CA HIS A 271 11.12 -14.12 -7.18
C HIS A 271 11.46 -15.40 -7.95
N THR A 272 12.01 -15.29 -9.16
CA THR A 272 12.43 -16.45 -9.96
C THR A 272 13.90 -16.36 -10.36
N ALA A 273 14.42 -17.45 -10.91
CA ALA A 273 15.77 -17.51 -11.47
C ALA A 273 15.83 -17.07 -12.95
N TYR A 274 14.98 -16.14 -13.36
CA TYR A 274 14.92 -15.65 -14.74
C TYR A 274 16.23 -14.94 -15.13
N LYS A 275 16.84 -15.37 -16.24
CA LYS A 275 18.14 -14.89 -16.74
C LYS A 275 18.06 -14.34 -18.16
N GLY A 276 16.88 -13.91 -18.59
CA GLY A 276 16.65 -13.40 -19.95
C GLY A 276 16.19 -14.49 -20.92
N GLU A 277 15.55 -15.55 -20.43
CA GLU A 277 14.90 -16.54 -21.28
C GLU A 277 13.85 -15.88 -22.19
N THR A 278 13.63 -16.43 -23.38
CA THR A 278 12.66 -15.91 -24.35
C THR A 278 11.71 -17.01 -24.83
N GLY A 279 10.59 -16.62 -25.46
CA GLY A 279 9.60 -17.53 -26.03
C GLY A 279 9.05 -18.55 -25.02
N GLU A 280 9.02 -19.83 -25.40
CA GLU A 280 8.49 -20.91 -24.55
C GLU A 280 9.27 -21.11 -23.24
N ALA A 281 10.55 -20.73 -23.19
CA ALA A 281 11.32 -20.82 -21.95
C ALA A 281 10.85 -19.78 -20.92
N ALA A 282 10.66 -18.53 -21.34
CA ALA A 282 10.08 -17.46 -20.52
C ALA A 282 8.67 -17.86 -20.05
N LYS A 283 7.86 -18.38 -20.97
CA LYS A 283 6.50 -18.86 -20.66
C LYS A 283 6.46 -19.93 -19.60
N ARG A 284 7.33 -20.94 -19.67
CA ARG A 284 7.41 -21.96 -18.62
C ARG A 284 7.77 -21.39 -17.25
N ILE A 285 8.65 -20.39 -17.18
CA ILE A 285 9.01 -19.73 -15.91
C ILE A 285 7.80 -19.00 -15.33
N VAL A 286 7.09 -18.23 -16.17
CA VAL A 286 5.86 -17.54 -15.77
C VAL A 286 4.79 -18.53 -15.32
N ASP A 287 4.55 -19.60 -16.09
CA ASP A 287 3.54 -20.61 -15.77
C ASP A 287 3.85 -21.32 -14.44
N LEU A 288 5.12 -21.67 -14.19
CA LEU A 288 5.56 -22.29 -12.93
C LEU A 288 5.36 -21.35 -11.74
N PHE A 289 5.74 -20.08 -11.87
CA PHE A 289 5.52 -19.07 -10.84
C PHE A 289 4.02 -18.92 -10.53
N MET A 290 3.20 -18.76 -11.56
CA MET A 290 1.76 -18.60 -11.40
C MET A 290 1.12 -19.84 -10.77
N HIS A 291 1.51 -21.05 -11.18
CA HIS A 291 1.01 -22.29 -10.58
C HIS A 291 1.37 -22.39 -9.09
N ALA A 292 2.59 -22.00 -8.71
CA ALA A 292 3.00 -21.97 -7.31
C ALA A 292 2.17 -20.98 -6.50
N ALA A 293 1.96 -19.76 -7.02
CA ALA A 293 1.13 -18.73 -6.39
C ALA A 293 -0.33 -19.19 -6.23
N GLN A 294 -0.93 -19.76 -7.27
CA GLN A 294 -2.31 -20.24 -7.22
C GLN A 294 -2.48 -21.41 -6.25
N SER A 295 -1.54 -22.36 -6.24
CA SER A 295 -1.56 -23.48 -5.31
C SER A 295 -1.46 -23.02 -3.86
N PHE A 296 -0.62 -22.00 -3.62
CA PHE A 296 -0.50 -21.37 -2.31
C PHE A 296 -1.79 -20.69 -1.86
N LEU A 297 -2.40 -19.87 -2.72
CA LEU A 297 -3.67 -19.17 -2.45
C LEU A 297 -4.88 -20.10 -2.35
N ALA A 298 -4.83 -21.28 -2.98
CA ALA A 298 -5.85 -22.30 -2.81
C ALA A 298 -5.78 -22.93 -1.41
N ALA A 299 -4.57 -23.10 -0.87
CA ALA A 299 -4.32 -23.73 0.43
C ALA A 299 -4.42 -22.76 1.62
N HIS A 300 -4.16 -21.47 1.41
CA HIS A 300 -4.09 -20.47 2.47
C HIS A 300 -5.00 -19.29 2.14
N GLN A 301 -5.62 -18.70 3.16
CA GLN A 301 -6.61 -17.65 2.99
C GLN A 301 -6.21 -16.40 3.79
N PRO A 302 -6.57 -15.20 3.31
CA PRO A 302 -6.34 -13.99 4.09
C PRO A 302 -7.25 -13.95 5.31
N GLU A 303 -6.65 -13.79 6.49
CA GLU A 303 -7.37 -13.63 7.76
C GLU A 303 -7.56 -12.17 8.15
N ARG A 304 -6.66 -11.30 7.67
CA ARG A 304 -6.62 -9.87 7.98
C ARG A 304 -6.41 -9.06 6.70
N GLY A 305 -6.79 -7.80 6.76
CA GLY A 305 -6.57 -6.82 5.70
C GLY A 305 -6.11 -5.49 6.27
N THR A 306 -5.35 -4.74 5.49
CA THR A 306 -4.91 -3.40 5.81
C THR A 306 -5.38 -2.46 4.72
N MET A 307 -6.22 -1.49 5.09
CA MET A 307 -6.70 -0.47 4.17
C MET A 307 -5.62 0.57 3.90
N GLY A 308 -5.49 1.00 2.65
CA GLY A 308 -4.63 2.09 2.24
C GLY A 308 -5.11 3.45 2.76
N GLN A 309 -4.21 4.43 2.75
CA GLN A 309 -4.52 5.80 3.18
C GLN A 309 -5.62 6.47 2.32
N ASP A 310 -5.79 6.01 1.09
CA ASP A 310 -6.85 6.39 0.15
C ASP A 310 -8.26 5.91 0.57
N GLY A 311 -8.34 4.98 1.53
CA GLY A 311 -9.58 4.34 1.98
C GLY A 311 -10.29 3.53 0.90
N ALA A 312 -9.61 3.19 -0.20
CA ALA A 312 -10.19 2.53 -1.37
C ALA A 312 -9.39 1.30 -1.80
N THR A 313 -8.10 1.24 -1.48
CA THR A 313 -7.27 0.06 -1.69
C THR A 313 -7.12 -0.73 -0.38
N CYS A 314 -6.99 -2.05 -0.49
CA CYS A 314 -6.71 -2.91 0.66
C CYS A 314 -5.63 -3.93 0.29
N LEU A 315 -4.76 -4.24 1.25
CA LEU A 315 -3.77 -5.31 1.15
C LEU A 315 -4.16 -6.45 2.09
N PHE A 316 -4.08 -7.68 1.61
CA PHE A 316 -4.43 -8.88 2.35
C PHE A 316 -3.24 -9.83 2.36
N PRO A 317 -2.41 -9.82 3.42
CA PRO A 317 -1.30 -10.74 3.53
C PRO A 317 -1.81 -12.17 3.77
N VAL A 318 -1.18 -13.12 3.08
CA VAL A 318 -1.39 -14.56 3.25
C VAL A 318 -0.04 -15.19 3.53
N GLU A 319 0.12 -15.80 4.70
CA GLU A 319 1.42 -16.27 5.19
C GLU A 319 1.40 -17.75 5.53
N SER A 320 2.53 -18.41 5.29
CA SER A 320 2.86 -19.74 5.81
C SER A 320 4.25 -19.70 6.46
N ALA A 321 4.80 -20.86 6.82
CA ALA A 321 6.14 -20.95 7.38
C ALA A 321 7.25 -20.54 6.38
N GLN A 322 7.09 -20.87 5.08
CA GLN A 322 8.13 -20.64 4.06
C GLN A 322 7.76 -19.59 3.02
N LEU A 323 6.47 -19.43 2.72
CA LEU A 323 5.97 -18.56 1.66
C LEU A 323 5.07 -17.46 2.20
N ARG A 324 5.08 -16.32 1.51
CA ARG A 324 4.15 -15.21 1.68
C ARG A 324 3.57 -14.84 0.31
N ALA A 325 2.27 -14.59 0.29
CA ALA A 325 1.61 -13.84 -0.76
C ALA A 325 0.98 -12.58 -0.17
N GLU A 326 0.76 -11.59 -1.00
CA GLU A 326 -0.03 -10.42 -0.67
C GLU A 326 -1.03 -10.19 -1.81
N LEU A 327 -2.31 -10.20 -1.47
CA LEU A 327 -3.35 -9.82 -2.42
C LEU A 327 -3.65 -8.34 -2.26
N GLN A 328 -3.95 -7.66 -3.36
CA GLN A 328 -4.42 -6.29 -3.36
C GLN A 328 -5.86 -6.25 -3.88
N LEU A 329 -6.74 -5.57 -3.15
CA LEU A 329 -8.01 -5.07 -3.67
C LEU A 329 -7.80 -3.63 -4.10
N SER A 330 -8.00 -3.34 -5.38
CA SER A 330 -7.93 -1.99 -5.92
C SER A 330 -9.25 -1.24 -5.76
N SER A 331 -9.19 0.09 -5.94
CA SER A 331 -10.34 0.98 -5.82
C SER A 331 -11.48 0.72 -6.82
N ASN A 332 -11.22 -0.03 -7.89
CA ASN A 332 -12.21 -0.50 -8.87
C ASN A 332 -12.73 -1.92 -8.56
N GLY A 333 -12.40 -2.49 -7.41
CA GLY A 333 -12.90 -3.79 -6.96
C GLY A 333 -12.16 -5.00 -7.51
N VAL A 334 -11.00 -4.84 -8.15
CA VAL A 334 -10.20 -5.95 -8.68
C VAL A 334 -9.30 -6.52 -7.58
N ILE A 335 -9.32 -7.84 -7.41
CA ILE A 335 -8.42 -8.57 -6.50
C ILE A 335 -7.27 -9.15 -7.33
N SER A 336 -6.06 -8.67 -7.10
CA SER A 336 -4.85 -9.10 -7.81
C SER A 336 -3.76 -9.58 -6.85
N LEU A 337 -2.80 -10.32 -7.38
CA LEU A 337 -1.58 -10.69 -6.69
C LEU A 337 -0.62 -9.49 -6.69
N ASN A 338 -0.34 -8.96 -5.50
CA ASN A 338 0.57 -7.83 -5.31
C ASN A 338 2.03 -8.30 -5.19
N ASP A 339 2.25 -9.37 -4.42
CA ASP A 339 3.55 -9.97 -4.15
C ASP A 339 3.42 -11.48 -3.89
N PHE A 340 4.39 -12.29 -4.34
CA PHE A 340 4.48 -13.70 -3.96
C PHE A 340 5.91 -14.22 -3.99
N GLY A 341 6.36 -14.78 -2.87
CA GLY A 341 7.68 -15.38 -2.79
C GLY A 341 7.98 -16.01 -1.43
N THR A 342 9.27 -16.21 -1.18
CA THR A 342 9.75 -16.71 0.11
C THR A 342 9.57 -15.66 1.19
N ARG A 343 9.16 -16.10 2.38
CA ARG A 343 9.03 -15.22 3.54
C ARG A 343 10.41 -14.63 3.90
N PRO A 344 10.56 -13.30 3.97
CA PRO A 344 11.78 -12.69 4.49
C PRO A 344 12.00 -13.13 5.94
N ALA A 345 13.25 -13.45 6.31
CA ALA A 345 13.57 -13.76 7.70
C ALA A 345 13.16 -12.57 8.59
N ALA A 346 12.48 -12.85 9.71
CA ALA A 346 12.12 -11.81 10.66
C ALA A 346 13.39 -11.05 11.07
N PRO A 347 13.38 -9.71 11.09
CA PRO A 347 14.53 -8.95 11.57
C PRO A 347 14.84 -9.42 12.99
N ALA A 348 16.08 -9.82 13.22
CA ALA A 348 16.54 -10.30 14.53
C ALA A 348 16.19 -9.22 15.56
N SER A 349 15.31 -9.56 16.50
CA SER A 349 15.01 -8.72 17.64
C SER A 349 16.34 -8.39 18.33
N LEU A 350 16.66 -7.10 18.39
CA LEU A 350 17.79 -6.61 19.18
C LEU A 350 17.55 -7.06 20.62
N ALA A 351 18.25 -8.11 21.05
CA ALA A 351 18.22 -8.57 22.42
C ALA A 351 18.66 -7.41 23.34
N PRO A 352 18.04 -7.25 24.53
CA PRO A 352 18.44 -6.22 25.47
C PRO A 352 19.91 -6.44 25.86
N ILE A 353 20.70 -5.37 25.82
CA ILE A 353 22.05 -5.36 26.39
C ILE A 353 21.91 -5.69 27.88
N GLU A 354 22.28 -6.92 28.27
CA GLU A 354 22.48 -7.27 29.66
C GLU A 354 23.53 -6.32 30.22
N THR A 355 23.10 -5.45 31.13
CA THR A 355 23.98 -4.54 31.84
C THR A 355 24.75 -5.38 32.86
N GLU A 356 25.95 -5.79 32.47
CA GLU A 356 26.88 -6.53 33.31
C GLU A 356 27.21 -5.70 34.56
N ARG A 357 26.76 -6.17 35.72
CA ARG A 357 27.10 -5.62 37.04
C ARG A 357 28.59 -5.86 37.29
N ALA A 358 29.40 -4.82 37.10
CA ALA A 358 30.78 -4.81 37.59
C ALA A 358 30.79 -4.61 39.12
N SER A 359 30.86 -5.73 39.84
CA SER A 359 31.36 -5.78 41.22
C SER A 359 32.78 -5.22 41.28
N THR A 360 32.96 -4.09 41.96
CA THR A 360 34.28 -3.55 42.32
C THR A 360 34.48 -3.74 43.81
N GLU A 361 35.07 -4.87 44.21
CA GLU A 361 35.72 -5.03 45.50
C GLU A 361 37.22 -5.30 45.27
N GLN A 362 38.00 -4.33 45.74
CA GLN A 362 39.32 -4.45 46.40
C GLN A 362 40.53 -5.07 45.69
N GLU A 363 41.50 -4.20 45.37
CA GLU A 363 42.95 -4.31 45.69
C GLU A 363 43.59 -3.01 45.12
N ASN A 364 44.22 -2.10 45.88
CA ASN A 364 45.46 -2.32 46.61
C ASN A 364 45.78 -1.14 47.54
N ALA A 365 46.52 -1.47 48.60
CA ALA A 365 47.07 -0.61 49.62
C ALA A 365 48.07 0.44 49.10
N SER A 366 48.01 1.64 49.66
CA SER A 366 49.08 2.35 50.39
C SER A 366 48.59 3.71 50.88
#